data_AF-A0A3D4TLT9-F1
#
_entry.id   AF-A0A3D4TLT9-F1
#
_cell.length_a   1.000
_cell.length_b   1.000
_cell.length_c   1.000
_cell.angle_alpha   90.00
_cell.angle_beta   90.00
_cell.angle_gamma   90.00
#
_symmetry.space_group_name_H-M   'P 1'
#
loop_
_entity.id
_entity.type
_entity.pdbx_description
1 polymer ?
#
loop_
_entity_poly.entity_id
_entity_poly.type
_entity_poly.pdbx_seq_one_letter_code
_entity_poly.pdbx_strand_id
1 'polypeptide(L)' 'RGIAFDGLDRSIDARISRLRRKLGDNPEQPERIKTVRGRGYLFSRSAWG' A
#
# COMPACT_ATOMS: atom_id res chain seq x y z
N ARG A 1 -9.92 -3.65 -15.60
CA ARG A 1 -8.62 -3.31 -16.19
C ARG A 1 -7.76 -2.68 -15.09
N GLY A 2 -6.63 -3.28 -14.74
CA GLY A 2 -5.73 -2.73 -13.72
C GLY A 2 -4.99 -1.52 -14.26
N ILE A 3 -4.92 -0.45 -13.48
CA ILE A 3 -4.13 0.73 -13.82
C ILE A 3 -2.66 0.29 -13.80
N ALA A 4 -1.97 0.42 -14.93
CA ALA A 4 -0.54 0.18 -14.99
C ALA A 4 0.16 1.25 -14.14
N PHE A 5 0.91 0.82 -13.13
CA PHE A 5 1.69 1.72 -12.28
C PHE A 5 2.95 2.12 -13.03
N ASP A 6 2.96 3.31 -13.61
CA ASP A 6 4.10 3.89 -14.34
C ASP A 6 5.18 4.49 -13.41
N GLY A 7 4.91 4.54 -12.10
CA GLY A 7 5.81 5.08 -11.08
C GLY A 7 5.93 6.61 -11.08
N LEU A 8 5.29 7.30 -12.02
CA LEU A 8 5.27 8.77 -12.11
C LEU A 8 4.16 9.34 -11.23
N ASP A 9 3.01 8.67 -11.14
CA ASP A 9 1.93 9.07 -10.24
C ASP A 9 2.21 8.68 -8.78
N ARG A 10 2.90 9.58 -8.07
CA ARG A 10 3.17 9.50 -6.63
C ARG A 10 1.94 9.78 -5.76
N SER A 11 0.80 10.16 -6.33
CA SER A 11 -0.40 10.42 -5.54
C SER A 11 -0.92 9.17 -4.83
N ILE A 12 -0.64 7.98 -5.38
CA ILE A 12 -0.91 6.69 -4.73
C ILE A 12 -0.10 6.55 -3.44
N ASP A 13 1.20 6.87 -3.44
CA ASP A 13 2.07 6.76 -2.25
C ASP A 13 1.51 7.59 -1.09
N ALA A 14 1.06 8.81 -1.37
CA ALA A 14 0.46 9.70 -0.38
C ALA A 14 -0.90 9.18 0.13
N ARG A 15 -1.69 8.50 -0.71
CA ARG A 15 -2.94 7.84 -0.29
C ARG A 15 -2.66 6.63 0.59
N ILE A 16 -1.70 5.78 0.20
CA ILE A 16 -1.30 4.60 0.98
C ILE A 16 -0.72 5.00 2.35
N SER A 17 0.11 6.04 2.42
CA SER A 17 0.64 6.56 3.69
C SER A 17 -0.48 6.99 4.65
N ARG A 18 -1.46 7.76 4.16
CA ARG A 18 -2.62 8.16 4.95
C ARG A 18 -3.47 6.97 5.39
N LEU A 19 -3.63 5.97 4.52
CA LEU A 19 -4.40 4.77 4.83
C LEU A 19 -3.71 3.92 5.90
N ARG A 20 -2.41 3.63 5.77
CA ARG A 20 -1.63 2.91 6.80
C ARG A 20 -1.74 3.58 8.17
N ARG A 21 -1.63 4.92 8.22
CA ARG A 21 -1.83 5.69 9.45
C ARG A 21 -3.23 5.52 10.05
N LYS A 22 -4.28 5.60 9.24
CA LYS A 22 -5.67 5.39 9.71
C LYS A 22 -5.91 3.98 10.21
N LEU A 23 -5.19 3.01 9.66
CA LEU A 23 -5.28 1.61 10.06
C LEU A 23 -4.43 1.30 11.30
N GLY A 24 -3.53 2.19 11.71
CA GLY A 24 -2.52 1.86 12.73
C GLY A 24 -1.57 0.75 12.26
N ASP A 25 -1.38 0.60 10.95
CA ASP A 25 -0.48 -0.39 10.36
C ASP A 25 0.97 0.06 10.64
N ASN A 26 1.82 -0.83 11.16
CA ASN A 26 3.20 -0.50 11.47
C ASN A 26 3.95 -0.14 10.17
N PRO A 27 4.52 1.07 10.04
CA PRO A 27 5.24 1.46 8.82
C PRO A 27 6.53 0.66 8.58
N GLU A 28 7.16 0.13 9.63
CA GLU A 28 8.38 -0.69 9.54
C GLU A 28 8.05 -2.15 9.15
N GLN A 29 6.87 -2.62 9.56
CA GLN A 29 6.37 -3.96 9.26
C GLN A 29 4.90 -3.90 8.82
N PRO A 30 4.61 -3.43 7.58
CA PRO A 30 3.24 -3.27 7.14
C PRO A 30 2.62 -4.64 6.81
N GLU A 31 1.62 -5.02 7.58
CA GLU A 31 0.98 -6.33 7.43
C GLU A 31 -0.23 -6.26 6.53
N ARG A 32 -0.98 -5.15 6.58
CA ARG A 32 -2.26 -4.96 5.88
C ARG A 32 -2.08 -4.52 4.45
N ILE A 33 -1.17 -3.58 4.19
CA ILE A 33 -0.89 -3.07 2.85
C ILE A 33 0.61 -3.17 2.58
N LYS A 34 1.02 -4.13 1.77
CA LYS A 34 2.43 -4.41 1.45
C LYS A 34 2.89 -3.63 0.22
N THR A 35 4.11 -3.11 0.24
CA THR A 35 4.73 -2.52 -0.95
C THR A 35 5.45 -3.61 -1.73
N VAL A 36 5.07 -3.79 -3.00
CA VAL A 36 5.75 -4.67 -3.95
C VAL A 36 6.56 -3.79 -4.90
N ARG A 37 7.88 -3.74 -4.69
CA ARG A 37 8.78 -2.88 -5.46
C ARG A 37 8.63 -3.14 -6.97
N GLY A 38 8.51 -2.06 -7.75
CA GLY A 38 8.29 -2.13 -9.20
C GLY A 38 6.91 -2.63 -9.65
N ARG A 39 6.00 -2.96 -8.72
CA ARG A 39 4.64 -3.43 -9.02
C ARG A 39 3.53 -2.62 -8.34
N GLY A 40 3.81 -1.96 -7.23
CA GLY A 40 2.86 -1.12 -6.50
C GLY A 40 2.56 -1.64 -5.09
N TYR A 41 1.27 -1.76 -4.75
CA TYR A 41 0.81 -2.09 -3.40
C TYR A 41 -0.14 -3.28 -3.42
N LEU A 42 0.00 -4.16 -2.43
CA LEU A 42 -0.81 -5.36 -2.25
C LEU A 42 -1.61 -5.28 -0.96
N PHE A 43 -2.92 -5.47 -1.05
CA PHE A 43 -3.78 -5.64 0.11
C PHE A 43 -3.71 -7.09 0.62
N SER A 44 -3.38 -7.27 1.90
CA SER A 44 -3.23 -8.56 2.55
C SER A 44 -4.47 -8.89 3.38
N ARG A 45 -5.32 -9.81 2.90
CA ARG A 45 -6.55 -10.20 3.62
C ARG A 45 -6.28 -10.85 4.97
N SER A 46 -5.16 -11.57 5.12
CA SER A 46 -4.84 -12.32 6.34
C SER A 46 -4.48 -11.44 7.54
N ALA A 47 -4.18 -10.16 7.33
CA ALA A 47 -3.76 -9.22 8.38
C ALA A 47 -4.94 -8.46 9.05
N TRP A 48 -6.16 -8.95 8.84
CA TRP A 48 -7.42 -8.33 9.31
C TRP A 48 -8.27 -9.30 10.13
N GLY A 49 -7.66 -10.36 10.67
CA GLY A 49 -8.29 -11.26 11.64
C GLY A 49 -8.51 -10.60 12.99
#